data_AF-A0A329VJS1-F1
#
_entry.id   AF-A0A329VJS1-F1
#
_cell.length_a   1.000
_cell.length_b   1.000
_cell.length_c   1.000
_cell.angle_alpha   90.00
_cell.angle_beta   90.00
_cell.angle_gamma   90.00
#
_symmetry.space_group_name_H-M   'P 1'
#
loop_
_entity.id
_entity.type
_entity.pdbx_description
1 polymer ?
#
loop_
_entity_poly.entity_id
_entity_poly.type
_entity_poly.pdbx_seq_one_letter_code
_entity_poly.pdbx_strand_id
1 'polypeptide(L)'
;MTTMTQVDYAKHAGVDRKTVGRWIKAGKYIVLDGNMIDVEASDKALATLRDSQDPRTKNAIKKNRSIGKETTIDTVKEIMIATGAEMSREEASRVKENYLALLTKLEYEKEDGLLVEMTVAEAVLFSAFREQRDAWMNWPSRVAPLMAADLDVPADRMTEVLIEHVHKHISGLGEPEFNTDET
;
A
#
# COMPACT_ATOMS: atom_id res chain seq x y z
N MET A 1 9.80 11.92 54.14
CA MET A 1 9.51 13.19 53.44
C MET A 1 10.68 13.53 52.52
N THR A 2 10.90 12.70 51.51
CA THR A 2 11.85 13.03 50.45
C THR A 2 11.14 13.92 49.45
N THR A 3 11.55 15.18 49.34
CA THR A 3 10.98 16.13 48.38
C THR A 3 11.88 16.26 47.15
N MET A 4 11.33 16.10 45.94
CA MET A 4 12.07 16.16 44.68
C MET A 4 11.52 17.22 43.72
N THR A 5 12.34 17.64 42.76
CA THR A 5 11.89 18.50 41.67
C THR A 5 11.00 17.72 40.68
N GLN A 6 10.17 18.42 39.90
CA GLN A 6 9.30 17.79 38.91
C GLN A 6 10.05 16.94 37.88
N VAL A 7 11.29 17.31 37.54
CA VAL A 7 12.13 16.58 36.57
C VAL A 7 12.67 15.30 37.19
N ASP A 8 13.10 15.37 38.45
CA ASP A 8 13.68 14.21 39.13
C ASP A 8 12.59 13.20 39.50
N TYR A 9 11.41 13.68 39.90
CA TYR A 9 10.25 12.83 40.12
C TYR A 9 9.75 12.15 38.83
N ALA A 10 9.79 12.85 37.70
CA ALA A 10 9.45 12.27 36.39
C ALA A 10 10.36 11.08 36.04
N LYS A 11 11.66 11.21 36.30
CA LYS A 11 12.65 10.13 36.12
C LYS A 11 12.40 8.97 37.10
N HIS A 12 12.11 9.28 38.36
CA HIS A 12 11.80 8.27 39.39
C HIS A 12 10.55 7.45 39.03
N ALA A 13 9.47 8.12 38.58
CA ALA A 13 8.20 7.49 38.23
C ALA A 13 8.16 6.91 36.79
N GLY A 14 9.24 7.04 36.01
CA GLY A 14 9.33 6.51 34.64
C GLY A 14 8.39 7.18 33.63
N VAL A 15 8.04 8.46 33.86
CA VAL A 15 7.10 9.22 33.01
C VAL A 15 7.72 10.52 32.49
N ASP A 16 7.19 11.05 31.39
CA ASP A 16 7.66 12.34 30.86
C ASP A 16 7.31 13.52 31.78
N ARG A 17 8.16 14.55 31.84
CA ARG A 17 7.94 15.77 32.66
C ARG A 17 6.60 16.44 32.34
N LYS A 18 6.14 16.43 31.09
CA LYS A 18 4.84 17.01 30.72
C LYS A 18 3.68 16.22 31.31
N THR A 19 3.86 14.94 31.59
CA THR A 19 2.86 14.10 32.26
C THR A 19 2.75 14.47 33.74
N VAL A 20 3.90 14.67 34.40
CA VAL A 20 3.94 15.22 35.77
C VAL A 20 3.27 16.59 35.84
N GLY A 21 3.55 17.49 34.89
CA GLY A 21 2.87 18.80 34.81
C GLY A 21 1.36 18.70 34.58
N ARG A 22 0.89 17.72 33.79
CA ARG A 22 -0.55 17.46 33.60
C ARG A 22 -1.21 16.92 34.87
N TRP A 23 -0.53 16.05 35.60
CA TRP A 23 -1.00 15.52 36.89
C TRP A 23 -1.14 16.63 37.94
N ILE A 24 -0.16 17.53 38.02
CA ILE A 24 -0.23 18.73 38.86
C ILE A 24 -1.41 19.61 38.44
N LYS A 25 -1.55 19.93 37.15
CA LYS A 25 -2.66 20.77 36.63
C LYS A 25 -4.03 20.15 36.86
N ALA A 26 -4.13 18.81 36.80
CA ALA A 26 -5.35 18.07 37.05
C ALA A 26 -5.63 17.85 38.55
N GLY A 27 -4.69 18.20 39.45
CA GLY A 27 -4.78 17.95 40.88
C GLY A 27 -4.84 16.46 41.23
N LYS A 28 -4.24 15.59 40.39
CA LYS A 28 -4.30 14.13 40.53
C LYS A 28 -2.89 13.54 40.64
N TYR A 29 -2.74 12.47 41.42
CA TYR A 29 -1.53 11.64 41.55
C TYR A 29 -0.28 12.27 42.20
N ILE A 30 -0.17 13.59 42.24
CA ILE A 30 1.00 14.29 42.81
C ILE A 30 0.58 15.08 44.04
N VAL A 31 1.30 14.87 45.13
CA VAL A 31 1.19 15.65 46.37
C VAL A 31 2.36 16.63 46.40
N LEU A 32 2.03 17.92 46.46
CA LEU A 32 3.02 18.99 46.55
C LEU A 32 3.24 19.36 48.02
N ASP A 33 4.50 19.43 48.42
CA ASP A 33 4.93 20.03 49.67
C ASP A 33 5.61 21.37 49.35
N GLY A 34 4.83 22.45 49.46
CA GLY A 34 5.21 23.78 48.99
C GLY A 34 5.49 23.80 47.49
N ASN A 35 6.76 24.00 47.11
CA ASN A 35 7.19 24.12 45.71
C ASN A 35 7.88 22.85 45.18
N MET A 36 7.92 21.77 45.97
CA MET A 36 8.56 20.49 45.63
C MET A 36 7.56 19.33 45.74
N ILE A 37 7.84 18.22 45.05
CA ILE A 37 6.97 17.03 45.06
C ILE A 37 7.36 16.13 46.22
N ASP A 38 6.40 15.77 47.07
CA ASP A 38 6.59 14.70 48.06
C ASP A 38 6.54 13.34 47.37
N VAL A 39 7.69 12.67 47.31
CA VAL A 39 7.88 11.42 46.56
C VAL A 39 7.03 10.29 47.15
N GLU A 40 7.02 10.15 48.47
CA GLU A 40 6.36 9.03 49.16
C GLU A 40 4.83 9.14 49.06
N ALA A 41 4.30 10.34 49.26
CA ALA A 41 2.87 10.61 49.15
C ALA A 41 2.37 10.52 47.70
N SER A 42 3.15 11.01 46.74
CA SER A 42 2.82 10.95 45.31
C SER A 42 2.88 9.52 44.77
N ASP A 43 3.87 8.72 45.16
CA ASP A 43 3.97 7.33 44.72
C ASP A 43 2.82 6.47 45.28
N LYS A 44 2.39 6.73 46.52
CA LYS A 44 1.21 6.07 47.10
C LYS A 44 -0.09 6.48 46.40
N ALA A 45 -0.24 7.76 46.05
CA ALA A 45 -1.38 8.26 45.27
C ALA A 45 -1.38 7.68 43.85
N LEU A 46 -0.21 7.55 43.23
CA LEU A 46 -0.05 6.97 41.91
C LEU A 46 -0.40 5.47 41.91
N ALA A 47 0.06 4.71 42.90
CA ALA A 47 -0.21 3.28 43.01
C ALA A 47 -1.70 2.96 43.24
N THR A 48 -2.42 3.84 43.95
CA THR A 48 -3.84 3.63 44.29
C THR A 48 -4.80 4.12 43.22
N LEU A 49 -4.47 5.23 42.55
CA LEU A 49 -5.39 5.91 41.64
C LEU A 49 -5.09 5.61 40.16
N ARG A 50 -3.89 5.15 39.81
CA ARG A 50 -3.52 4.90 38.40
C ARG A 50 -4.00 3.52 37.97
N ASP A 51 -4.95 3.51 37.06
CA ASP A 51 -5.40 2.29 36.38
C ASP A 51 -4.23 1.70 35.55
N SER A 52 -3.66 0.59 36.03
CA SER A 52 -2.59 -0.13 35.33
C SER A 52 -3.06 -0.79 34.02
N GLN A 53 -4.36 -0.80 33.73
CA GLN A 53 -4.94 -1.39 32.53
C GLN A 53 -5.33 -0.36 31.46
N ASP A 54 -4.99 0.92 31.60
CA ASP A 54 -5.31 1.94 30.58
C ASP A 54 -4.55 1.67 29.25
N PRO A 55 -5.24 1.35 28.14
CA PRO A 55 -4.62 1.06 26.84
C PRO A 55 -3.86 2.25 26.23
N ARG A 56 -4.03 3.48 26.74
CA ARG A 56 -3.28 4.67 26.28
C ARG A 56 -1.80 4.62 26.66
N THR A 57 -1.42 3.84 27.67
CA THR A 57 -0.01 3.64 28.07
C THR A 57 0.77 2.79 27.05
N LYS A 58 0.11 1.85 26.38
CA LYS A 58 0.71 0.94 25.38
C LYS A 58 0.93 1.61 24.02
N ASN A 59 0.15 2.64 23.68
CA ASN A 59 0.25 3.35 22.40
C ASN A 59 1.47 4.28 22.28
N ALA A 60 2.04 4.74 23.40
CA ALA A 60 3.25 5.57 23.39
C ALA A 60 4.52 4.77 23.03
N ILE A 61 4.58 3.48 23.41
CA ILE A 61 5.75 2.62 23.17
C ILE A 61 5.86 2.21 21.69
N LYS A 62 4.73 2.05 20.99
CA LYS A 62 4.72 1.56 19.60
C LYS A 62 5.18 2.59 18.55
N LYS A 63 5.27 3.89 18.89
CA LYS A 63 5.68 4.94 17.93
C LYS A 63 7.20 5.14 17.84
N ASN A 64 7.98 4.44 18.65
CA ASN A 64 9.45 4.51 18.64
C ASN A 64 10.11 3.23 18.08
N ARG A 65 9.52 2.59 17.06
CA ARG A 65 10.32 1.76 16.15
C ARG A 65 11.05 2.70 15.20
N SER A 66 12.28 2.99 15.57
CA SER A 66 13.30 3.65 14.77
C SER A 66 13.44 2.97 13.41
N ILE A 67 12.79 3.52 12.40
CA ILE A 67 13.23 3.39 11.00
C ILE A 67 14.44 4.32 10.88
N GLY A 68 15.56 3.80 10.35
CA GLY A 68 16.86 4.44 10.27
C GLY A 68 16.75 5.91 9.84
N LYS A 69 17.06 6.80 10.79
CA LYS A 69 16.81 8.24 10.67
C LYS A 69 17.94 8.99 9.96
N GLU A 70 19.08 8.34 9.72
CA GLU A 70 20.25 9.00 9.11
C GLU A 70 20.23 8.91 7.58
N THR A 71 19.89 7.75 6.99
CA THR A 71 19.89 7.57 5.53
C THR A 71 18.72 8.23 4.80
N THR A 72 17.59 8.48 5.48
CA THR A 72 16.45 9.19 4.89
C THR A 72 16.61 10.70 4.92
N ILE A 73 17.34 11.26 5.90
CA ILE A 73 17.50 12.71 5.98
C ILE A 73 18.45 13.21 4.89
N ASP A 74 19.55 12.49 4.63
CA ASP A 74 20.51 12.94 3.62
C ASP A 74 20.02 12.70 2.19
N THR A 75 19.26 11.63 1.93
CA THR A 75 18.58 11.44 0.63
C THR A 75 17.47 12.47 0.41
N VAL A 76 16.70 12.83 1.45
CA VAL A 76 15.70 13.91 1.35
C VAL A 76 16.37 15.28 1.16
N LYS A 77 17.51 15.55 1.80
CA LYS A 77 18.29 16.77 1.57
C LYS A 77 18.86 16.80 0.14
N GLU A 78 19.39 15.70 -0.38
CA GLU A 78 19.90 15.64 -1.75
C GLU A 78 18.78 15.87 -2.77
N ILE A 79 17.59 15.30 -2.57
CA ILE A 79 16.42 15.56 -3.42
C ILE A 79 15.96 17.03 -3.30
N MET A 80 15.92 17.57 -2.08
CA MET A 80 15.60 18.99 -1.87
C MET A 80 16.63 19.91 -2.53
N ILE A 81 17.93 19.62 -2.45
CA ILE A 81 18.98 20.43 -3.09
C ILE A 81 18.95 20.29 -4.62
N ALA A 82 18.66 19.10 -5.15
CA ALA A 82 18.64 18.85 -6.59
C ALA A 82 17.41 19.42 -7.32
N THR A 83 16.27 19.63 -6.63
CA THR A 83 15.01 20.06 -7.29
C THR A 83 14.24 21.18 -6.60
N GLY A 84 14.50 21.55 -5.34
CA GLY A 84 13.58 22.39 -4.56
C GLY A 84 14.16 23.28 -3.46
N ALA A 85 15.48 23.49 -3.40
CA ALA A 85 16.09 24.26 -2.31
C ALA A 85 15.99 25.78 -2.48
N GLU A 86 15.68 26.26 -3.69
CA GLU A 86 15.55 27.70 -3.99
C GLU A 86 14.11 28.22 -4.01
N MET A 87 13.10 27.35 -3.96
CA MET A 87 11.70 27.76 -4.07
C MET A 87 11.17 28.34 -2.76
N SER A 88 10.46 29.47 -2.87
CA SER A 88 9.77 30.07 -1.74
C SER A 88 8.66 29.15 -1.20
N ARG A 89 8.25 29.34 0.07
CA ARG A 89 7.21 28.51 0.71
C ARG A 89 5.89 28.52 -0.07
N GLU A 90 5.58 29.64 -0.70
CA GLU A 90 4.37 29.82 -1.51
C GLU A 90 4.47 29.03 -2.81
N GLU A 91 5.62 29.07 -3.48
CA GLU A 91 5.87 28.26 -4.69
C GLU A 91 5.86 26.77 -4.39
N ALA A 92 6.49 26.35 -3.29
CA ALA A 92 6.47 24.95 -2.84
C ALA A 92 5.04 24.48 -2.51
N SER A 93 4.21 25.34 -1.90
CA SER A 93 2.81 25.02 -1.59
C SER A 93 1.98 24.89 -2.87
N ARG A 94 2.15 25.80 -3.83
CA ARG A 94 1.49 25.73 -5.15
C ARG A 94 1.87 24.46 -5.91
N VAL A 95 3.15 24.10 -5.95
CA VAL A 95 3.61 22.87 -6.62
C VAL A 95 3.00 21.64 -5.97
N LYS A 96 2.96 21.59 -4.64
CA LYS A 96 2.28 20.51 -3.90
C LYS A 96 0.80 20.43 -4.25
N GLU A 97 0.08 21.55 -4.28
CA GLU A 97 -1.34 21.59 -4.64
C GLU A 97 -1.57 21.11 -6.08
N ASN A 98 -0.71 21.49 -7.02
CA ASN A 98 -0.78 21.01 -8.41
C ASN A 98 -0.61 19.50 -8.50
N TYR A 99 0.40 18.92 -7.82
CA TYR A 99 0.60 17.48 -7.80
C TYR A 99 -0.55 16.74 -7.12
N LEU A 100 -1.14 17.33 -6.07
CA LEU A 100 -2.33 16.78 -5.43
C LEU A 100 -3.54 16.80 -6.35
N ALA A 101 -3.74 17.88 -7.11
CA ALA A 101 -4.79 17.97 -8.12
C ALA A 101 -4.61 16.93 -9.24
N LEU A 102 -3.38 16.69 -9.68
CA LEU A 102 -3.09 15.64 -10.67
C LEU A 102 -3.34 14.23 -10.11
N LEU A 103 -2.94 13.97 -8.85
CA LEU A 103 -3.17 12.68 -8.21
C LEU A 103 -4.67 12.40 -8.06
N THR A 104 -5.43 13.37 -7.55
CA THR A 104 -6.89 13.25 -7.40
C THR A 104 -7.60 13.09 -8.74
N LYS A 105 -7.12 13.76 -9.80
CA LYS A 105 -7.62 13.54 -11.16
C LYS A 105 -7.35 12.12 -11.64
N LEU A 106 -6.15 11.59 -11.44
CA LEU A 106 -5.79 10.22 -11.82
C LEU A 106 -6.58 9.18 -11.03
N GLU A 107 -6.84 9.42 -9.76
CA GLU A 107 -7.74 8.58 -8.93
C GLU A 107 -9.16 8.62 -9.48
N TYR A 108 -9.69 9.80 -9.79
CA TYR A 108 -11.00 9.96 -10.43
C TYR A 108 -11.08 9.21 -11.76
N GLU A 109 -10.11 9.36 -12.66
CA GLU A 109 -10.10 8.66 -13.96
C GLU A 109 -10.01 7.13 -13.82
N LYS A 110 -9.37 6.62 -12.76
CA LYS A 110 -9.37 5.20 -12.42
C LYS A 110 -10.73 4.74 -11.90
N GLU A 111 -11.35 5.50 -11.00
CA GLU A 111 -12.67 5.18 -10.44
C GLU A 111 -13.79 5.28 -11.48
N ASP A 112 -13.70 6.23 -12.41
CA ASP A 112 -14.60 6.40 -13.56
C ASP A 112 -14.39 5.30 -14.63
N GLY A 113 -13.36 4.46 -14.47
CA GLY A 113 -13.08 3.32 -15.36
C GLY A 113 -12.41 3.68 -16.68
N LEU A 114 -11.91 4.91 -16.82
CA LEU A 114 -11.18 5.37 -18.02
C LEU A 114 -9.75 4.81 -18.08
N LEU A 115 -9.16 4.48 -16.93
CA LEU A 115 -7.81 3.95 -16.83
C LEU A 115 -7.81 2.50 -16.34
N VAL A 116 -7.13 1.63 -17.08
CA VAL A 116 -6.89 0.23 -16.71
C VAL A 116 -5.40 0.00 -16.48
N GLU A 117 -5.05 -0.81 -15.49
CA GLU A 117 -3.67 -1.21 -15.28
C GLU A 117 -3.20 -2.10 -16.44
N MET A 118 -2.10 -1.70 -17.10
CA MET A 118 -1.59 -2.39 -18.30
C MET A 118 -1.32 -3.88 -18.05
N THR A 119 -0.72 -4.22 -16.90
CA THR A 119 -0.41 -5.61 -16.51
C THR A 119 -1.67 -6.47 -16.42
N VAL A 120 -2.77 -5.92 -15.92
CA VAL A 120 -4.06 -6.60 -15.81
C VAL A 120 -4.69 -6.74 -17.20
N ALA A 121 -4.67 -5.68 -18.01
CA ALA A 121 -5.19 -5.72 -19.38
C ALA A 121 -4.45 -6.78 -20.23
N GLU A 122 -3.12 -6.81 -20.15
CA GLU A 122 -2.29 -7.81 -20.84
C GLU A 122 -2.62 -9.23 -20.39
N ALA A 123 -2.73 -9.45 -19.07
CA ALA A 123 -3.06 -10.76 -18.52
C ALA A 123 -4.44 -11.26 -18.98
N VAL A 124 -5.45 -10.37 -18.95
CA VAL A 124 -6.81 -10.69 -19.43
C VAL A 124 -6.81 -11.00 -20.91
N LEU A 125 -6.14 -10.17 -21.72
CA LEU A 125 -6.04 -10.37 -23.16
C LEU A 125 -5.34 -11.69 -23.51
N PHE A 126 -4.23 -11.99 -22.85
CA PHE A 126 -3.49 -13.23 -23.06
C PHE A 126 -4.30 -14.46 -22.64
N SER A 127 -5.02 -14.38 -21.52
CA SER A 127 -5.93 -15.45 -21.09
C SER A 127 -7.04 -15.68 -22.13
N ALA A 128 -7.67 -14.62 -22.61
CA ALA A 128 -8.75 -14.72 -23.61
C ALA A 128 -8.26 -15.36 -24.92
N PHE A 129 -7.11 -14.95 -25.44
CA PHE A 129 -6.54 -15.56 -26.66
C PHE A 129 -6.06 -16.99 -26.43
N ARG A 130 -5.57 -17.31 -25.23
CA ARG A 130 -5.24 -18.69 -24.86
C ARG A 130 -6.48 -19.58 -24.88
N GLU A 131 -7.57 -19.13 -24.26
CA GLU A 131 -8.85 -19.84 -24.28
C GLU A 131 -9.36 -20.04 -25.71
N GLN A 132 -9.23 -19.01 -26.57
CA GLN A 132 -9.59 -19.12 -27.98
C GLN A 132 -8.74 -20.16 -28.72
N ARG A 133 -7.42 -20.19 -28.48
CA ARG A 133 -6.53 -21.20 -29.05
C ARG A 133 -6.92 -22.60 -28.59
N ASP A 134 -7.13 -22.78 -27.30
CA ASP A 134 -7.48 -24.07 -26.71
C ASP A 134 -8.87 -24.55 -27.20
N ALA A 135 -9.81 -23.62 -27.46
CA ALA A 135 -11.09 -23.90 -28.10
C ALA A 135 -10.91 -24.41 -29.54
N TRP A 136 -10.05 -23.75 -30.34
CA TRP A 136 -9.75 -24.20 -31.69
C TRP A 136 -9.08 -25.58 -31.72
N MET A 137 -8.13 -25.87 -30.82
CA MET A 137 -7.48 -27.19 -30.75
C MET A 137 -8.47 -28.33 -30.46
N ASN A 138 -9.50 -28.06 -29.66
CA ASN A 138 -10.53 -29.04 -29.30
C ASN A 138 -11.73 -29.06 -30.26
N TRP A 139 -11.81 -28.12 -31.20
CA TRP A 139 -12.96 -28.00 -32.10
C TRP A 139 -13.03 -29.14 -33.15
N PRO A 140 -11.93 -29.56 -33.80
CA PRO A 140 -11.95 -30.66 -34.76
C PRO A 140 -12.51 -31.97 -34.20
N SER A 141 -12.12 -32.37 -32.98
CA SER A 141 -12.59 -33.62 -32.39
C SER A 141 -14.10 -33.64 -32.11
N ARG A 142 -14.72 -32.46 -31.98
CA ARG A 142 -16.16 -32.31 -31.75
C ARG A 142 -16.95 -32.19 -33.06
N VAL A 143 -16.43 -31.48 -34.04
CA VAL A 143 -17.19 -31.10 -35.25
C VAL A 143 -16.87 -32.00 -36.45
N ALA A 144 -15.65 -32.52 -36.55
CA ALA A 144 -15.25 -33.38 -37.66
C ALA A 144 -16.13 -34.64 -37.81
N PRO A 145 -16.54 -35.35 -36.73
CA PRO A 145 -17.44 -36.50 -36.88
C PRO A 145 -18.84 -36.12 -37.39
N LEU A 146 -19.34 -34.94 -37.01
CA LEU A 146 -20.63 -34.43 -37.47
C LEU A 146 -20.58 -34.06 -38.95
N MET A 147 -19.54 -33.34 -39.36
CA MET A 147 -19.32 -33.00 -40.78
C MET A 147 -19.11 -34.25 -41.64
N ALA A 148 -18.40 -35.25 -41.12
CA ALA A 148 -18.17 -36.51 -41.81
C ALA A 148 -19.48 -37.28 -42.05
N ALA A 149 -20.40 -37.26 -41.09
CA ALA A 149 -21.72 -37.86 -41.24
C ALA A 149 -22.58 -37.13 -42.29
N ASP A 150 -22.53 -35.79 -42.33
CA ASP A 150 -23.28 -35.00 -43.30
C ASP A 150 -22.76 -35.15 -44.75
N LEU A 151 -21.46 -35.38 -44.91
CA LEU A 151 -20.79 -35.49 -46.21
C LEU A 151 -20.57 -36.93 -46.69
N ASP A 152 -20.95 -37.92 -45.89
CA ASP A 152 -20.73 -39.36 -46.13
C ASP A 152 -19.25 -39.73 -46.35
N VAL A 153 -18.38 -39.18 -45.50
CA VAL A 153 -16.91 -39.38 -45.53
C VAL A 153 -16.45 -40.08 -44.26
N PRO A 154 -15.36 -40.88 -44.27
CA PRO A 154 -14.82 -41.46 -43.04
C PRO A 154 -14.45 -40.41 -41.99
N ALA A 155 -15.02 -40.54 -40.79
CA ALA A 155 -14.84 -39.58 -39.69
C ALA A 155 -13.39 -39.41 -39.25
N ASP A 156 -12.62 -40.51 -39.22
CA ASP A 156 -11.20 -40.49 -38.86
C ASP A 156 -10.41 -39.61 -39.83
N ARG A 157 -10.66 -39.76 -41.14
CA ARG A 157 -9.97 -38.99 -42.18
C ARG A 157 -10.35 -37.51 -42.15
N MET A 158 -11.63 -37.20 -41.92
CA MET A 158 -12.10 -35.82 -41.77
C MET A 158 -11.44 -35.13 -40.57
N THR A 159 -11.30 -35.86 -39.45
CA THR A 159 -10.69 -35.34 -38.22
C THR A 159 -9.20 -35.06 -38.41
N GLU A 160 -8.45 -35.97 -39.02
CA GLU A 160 -7.03 -35.76 -39.36
C GLU A 160 -6.80 -34.49 -40.18
N VAL A 161 -7.55 -34.34 -41.28
CA VAL A 161 -7.42 -33.20 -42.20
C VAL A 161 -7.77 -31.89 -41.51
N LEU A 162 -8.85 -31.87 -40.71
CA LEU A 162 -9.24 -30.67 -39.96
C LEU A 162 -8.23 -30.29 -38.89
N ILE A 163 -7.64 -31.26 -38.17
CA ILE A 163 -6.58 -31.00 -37.19
C ILE A 163 -5.38 -30.31 -37.88
N GLU A 164 -4.95 -30.82 -39.03
CA GLU A 164 -3.83 -30.23 -39.79
C GLU A 164 -4.11 -28.78 -40.19
N HIS A 165 -5.29 -28.51 -40.75
CA HIS A 165 -5.67 -27.15 -41.17
C HIS A 165 -5.85 -26.18 -39.99
N VAL A 166 -6.45 -26.64 -38.89
CA VAL A 166 -6.62 -25.82 -37.68
C VAL A 166 -5.27 -25.51 -37.03
N HIS A 167 -4.34 -26.48 -36.96
CA HIS A 167 -2.98 -26.21 -36.49
C HIS A 167 -2.28 -25.17 -37.37
N LYS A 168 -2.35 -25.31 -38.70
CA LYS A 168 -1.76 -24.32 -39.62
C LYS A 168 -2.37 -22.92 -39.43
N HIS A 169 -3.67 -22.84 -39.20
CA HIS A 169 -4.36 -21.58 -38.92
C HIS A 169 -3.89 -20.93 -37.62
N ILE A 170 -3.84 -21.71 -36.52
CA ILE A 170 -3.35 -21.24 -35.22
C ILE A 170 -1.88 -20.79 -35.32
N SER A 171 -1.03 -21.54 -36.02
CA SER A 171 0.37 -21.17 -36.24
C SER A 171 0.49 -19.84 -36.97
N GLY A 172 -0.31 -19.61 -38.01
CA GLY A 172 -0.33 -18.32 -38.72
C GLY A 172 -0.82 -17.15 -37.87
N LEU A 173 -1.78 -17.37 -36.95
CA LEU A 173 -2.21 -16.36 -35.99
C LEU A 173 -1.14 -16.05 -34.92
N GLY A 174 -0.25 -16.99 -34.64
CA GLY A 174 0.87 -16.83 -33.70
C GLY A 174 2.03 -16.00 -34.24
N GLU A 175 2.04 -15.70 -35.55
CA GLU A 175 3.00 -14.84 -36.23
C GLU A 175 2.33 -13.53 -36.67
N PRO A 176 1.77 -12.70 -35.77
CA PRO A 176 1.22 -11.42 -36.18
C PRO A 176 2.36 -10.53 -36.67
N GLU A 177 2.27 -10.06 -37.92
CA GLU A 177 3.07 -8.93 -38.38
C GLU A 177 2.64 -7.71 -37.58
N PHE A 178 3.35 -7.45 -36.49
CA PHE A 178 3.14 -6.27 -35.66
C PHE A 178 3.66 -5.07 -36.45
N ASN A 179 2.81 -4.49 -37.31
CA ASN A 179 3.16 -3.35 -38.11
C ASN A 179 3.07 -2.09 -37.23
N THR A 180 4.21 -1.64 -36.72
CA THR A 180 4.30 -0.48 -35.81
C THR A 180 4.05 0.86 -36.50
N ASP A 181 3.74 0.86 -37.80
CA ASP A 181 3.54 2.06 -38.62
C ASP A 181 2.08 2.56 -38.65
N GLU A 182 1.14 1.89 -37.96
CA GLU A 182 -0.29 2.29 -37.93
C GLU A 182 -0.78 2.96 -36.63
N THR A 183 0.12 3.41 -35.74
CA THR A 183 -0.27 4.20 -34.54
C THR A 183 0.28 5.61 -34.55
#